data_AF-A0A438KIN2-F1
#
_entry.id   AF-A0A438KIN2-F1
#
_cell.length_a   1.000
_cell.length_b   1.000
_cell.length_c   1.000
_cell.angle_alpha   90.00
_cell.angle_beta   90.00
_cell.angle_gamma   90.00
#
_symmetry.space_group_name_H-M   'P 1'
#
loop_
_entity.id
_entity.type
_entity.pdbx_description
1 polymer ?
#
loop_
_entity_poly.entity_id
_entity_poly.type
_entity_poly.pdbx_seq_one_letter_code
_entity_poly.pdbx_strand_id
1 'polypeptide(L)'
;MRFLNTFQDISEVFVSHYLCSAHHKQNISTLQNIKLQENVSLKDFMKQFEKVVLQVESCSIDAILQIFKRNISPGKSFFESLAKKLPATMNDLLRRANKYSMLEDDVRATTQ
;
A
#
# COMPACT_ATOMS: atom_id res chain seq x y z
N MET A 1 29.45 11.68 20.46
CA MET A 1 29.05 12.55 19.33
C MET A 1 30.14 12.43 18.27
N ARG A 2 29.84 11.89 17.09
CA ARG A 2 30.81 11.76 15.99
C ARG A 2 30.73 13.07 15.18
N PHE A 3 31.81 13.85 15.15
CA PHE A 3 31.86 15.06 14.35
C PHE A 3 32.14 14.67 12.89
N LEU A 4 31.23 15.02 11.97
CA LEU A 4 31.37 14.79 10.52
C LEU A 4 32.33 15.86 9.97
N ASN A 5 33.64 15.58 10.01
CA ASN A 5 34.65 16.62 9.77
C ASN A 5 35.32 16.50 8.41
N THR A 6 35.08 15.43 7.67
CA THR A 6 35.63 15.24 6.34
C THR A 6 34.56 15.37 5.27
N PHE A 7 34.98 15.81 4.08
CA PHE A 7 34.12 15.78 2.90
C PHE A 7 33.57 14.36 2.64
N GLN A 8 34.36 13.33 2.93
CA GLN A 8 33.95 11.94 2.79
C GLN A 8 32.77 11.59 3.71
N ASP A 9 32.86 11.91 5.01
CA ASP A 9 31.79 11.64 5.97
C ASP A 9 30.47 12.33 5.57
N ILE A 10 30.57 13.59 5.12
CA ILE A 10 29.41 14.37 4.67
C ILE A 10 28.83 13.78 3.38
N SER A 11 29.69 13.37 2.43
CA SER A 11 29.26 12.80 1.15
C SER A 11 28.53 11.46 1.32
N GLU A 12 28.97 10.62 2.26
CA GLU A 12 28.35 9.33 2.55
C GLU A 12 26.94 9.50 3.14
N VAL A 13 26.80 10.41 4.11
CA VAL A 13 25.49 10.75 4.70
C VAL A 13 24.56 11.34 3.64
N PHE A 14 25.06 12.22 2.77
CA PHE A 14 24.27 12.81 1.69
C PHE A 14 23.77 11.74 0.70
N VAL A 15 24.66 10.86 0.23
CA VAL A 15 24.29 9.78 -0.71
C VAL A 15 23.27 8.84 -0.08
N SER A 16 23.49 8.43 1.17
CA SER A 16 22.55 7.59 1.92
C SER A 16 21.17 8.25 2.03
N HIS A 17 21.13 9.53 2.44
CA HIS A 17 19.89 10.29 2.55
C HIS A 17 19.18 10.46 1.21
N TYR A 18 19.92 10.79 0.15
CA TYR A 18 19.38 10.94 -1.20
C TYR A 18 18.78 9.64 -1.72
N LEU A 19 19.50 8.52 -1.58
CA LEU A 19 19.01 7.20 -1.99
C LEU A 19 17.76 6.79 -1.21
N CYS A 20 17.73 7.02 0.11
CA CYS A 20 16.56 6.77 0.94
C CYS A 20 15.35 7.61 0.50
N SER A 21 15.55 8.92 0.26
CA SER A 21 14.51 9.84 -0.22
C SER A 21 13.99 9.47 -1.61
N ALA A 22 14.88 9.14 -2.54
CA ALA A 22 14.52 8.70 -3.89
C ALA A 22 13.71 7.40 -3.87
N HIS A 23 14.14 6.42 -3.07
CA HIS A 23 13.42 5.16 -2.87
C HIS A 23 12.03 5.38 -2.25
N HIS A 24 11.92 6.22 -1.22
CA HIS A 24 10.64 6.56 -0.60
C HIS A 24 9.68 7.22 -1.60
N LYS A 25 10.18 8.18 -2.40
CA LYS A 25 9.39 8.83 -3.46
C LYS A 25 8.91 7.83 -4.52
N GLN A 26 9.77 6.92 -4.94
CA GLN A 26 9.42 5.87 -5.90
C GLN A 26 8.35 4.94 -5.31
N ASN A 27 8.46 4.53 -4.05
CA ASN A 27 7.51 3.62 -3.43
C ASN A 27 6.15 4.28 -3.22
N ILE A 28 6.09 5.55 -2.83
CA ILE A 28 4.82 6.30 -2.78
C ILE A 28 4.18 6.38 -4.16
N SER A 29 4.94 6.73 -5.20
CA SER A 29 4.42 6.78 -6.58
C SER A 29 3.90 5.40 -7.02
N THR A 30 4.65 4.34 -6.72
CA THR A 30 4.25 2.96 -7.03
C THR A 30 2.96 2.61 -6.28
N LEU A 31 2.87 2.92 -4.99
CA LEU A 31 1.69 2.67 -4.17
C LEU A 31 0.44 3.38 -4.72
N GLN A 32 0.57 4.62 -5.19
CA GLN A 32 -0.53 5.39 -5.77
C GLN A 32 -1.04 4.84 -7.11
N ASN A 33 -0.20 4.09 -7.82
CA ASN A 33 -0.50 3.56 -9.15
C ASN A 33 -1.06 2.14 -9.13
N ILE A 34 -1.03 1.43 -8.00
CA ILE A 34 -1.71 0.14 -7.85
C ILE A 34 -3.22 0.40 -7.84
N LYS A 35 -3.96 -0.13 -8.82
CA LYS A 35 -5.42 0.04 -8.91
C LYS A 35 -6.12 -1.32 -8.88
N LEU A 36 -7.19 -1.43 -8.09
CA LEU A 36 -8.12 -2.55 -8.18
C LEU A 36 -9.01 -2.34 -9.41
N GLN A 37 -8.54 -2.81 -10.56
CA GLN A 37 -9.27 -2.79 -11.83
C GLN A 37 -10.25 -3.97 -11.94
N GLU A 38 -11.10 -3.98 -12.97
CA GLU A 38 -12.14 -5.01 -13.15
C GLU A 38 -11.57 -6.42 -13.31
N ASN A 39 -10.43 -6.54 -13.98
CA ASN A 39 -9.71 -7.78 -14.27
C ASN A 39 -8.71 -8.20 -13.18
N VAL A 40 -8.58 -7.41 -12.11
CA VAL A 40 -7.67 -7.71 -10.99
C VAL A 40 -8.51 -8.23 -9.82
N SER A 41 -8.16 -9.42 -9.31
CA SER A 41 -8.82 -9.96 -8.12
C SER A 41 -8.43 -9.16 -6.87
N LEU A 42 -9.30 -9.09 -5.86
CA LEU A 42 -8.96 -8.43 -4.61
C LEU A 42 -7.72 -9.04 -3.96
N LYS A 43 -7.53 -10.35 -4.09
CA LYS A 43 -6.36 -11.09 -3.59
C LYS A 43 -5.05 -10.60 -4.20
N ASP A 44 -5.00 -10.49 -5.53
CA ASP A 44 -3.78 -10.08 -6.25
C ASP A 44 -3.46 -8.61 -5.98
N PHE A 45 -4.49 -7.76 -5.95
CA PHE A 45 -4.36 -6.37 -5.54
C PHE A 45 -3.78 -6.25 -4.14
N MET A 46 -4.31 -6.97 -3.14
CA MET A 46 -3.81 -6.92 -1.76
C MET A 46 -2.36 -7.40 -1.66
N LYS A 47 -2.01 -8.47 -2.37
CA LYS A 47 -0.64 -9.00 -2.41
C LYS A 47 0.35 -7.96 -2.94
N GLN A 48 -0.02 -7.22 -4.00
CA GLN A 48 0.82 -6.16 -4.54
C GLN A 48 0.87 -4.94 -3.61
N PHE A 49 -0.28 -4.52 -3.07
CA PHE A 49 -0.39 -3.37 -2.18
C PHE A 49 0.44 -3.57 -0.90
N GLU A 50 0.29 -4.70 -0.22
CA GLU A 50 1.04 -5.04 0.99
C GLU A 50 2.56 -5.07 0.73
N LYS A 51 2.98 -5.68 -0.38
CA LYS A 51 4.40 -5.72 -0.78
C LYS A 51 5.01 -4.32 -0.88
N VAL A 52 4.28 -3.36 -1.47
CA VAL A 52 4.78 -1.99 -1.62
C VAL A 52 4.71 -1.23 -0.29
N VAL A 53 3.65 -1.42 0.51
CA VAL A 53 3.56 -0.80 1.86
C VAL A 53 4.73 -1.21 2.75
N LEU A 54 5.15 -2.48 2.72
CA LEU A 54 6.32 -2.95 3.48
C LEU A 54 7.64 -2.27 3.07
N GLN A 55 7.71 -1.72 1.85
CA GLN A 55 8.89 -1.01 1.34
C GLN A 55 8.82 0.51 1.60
N VAL A 56 7.65 1.05 1.99
CA VAL A 56 7.51 2.46 2.35
C VAL A 56 7.83 2.61 3.85
N GLU A 57 9.11 2.79 4.16
CA GLU A 57 9.51 3.20 5.51
C GLU A 57 8.90 4.57 5.85
N SER A 58 8.39 4.72 7.09
CA SER A 58 7.93 6.00 7.67
C SER A 58 6.60 6.60 7.15
N CYS A 59 5.77 5.85 6.41
CA CYS A 59 4.44 6.35 6.05
C CYS A 59 3.43 6.21 7.21
N SER A 60 2.64 7.24 7.48
CA SER A 60 1.55 7.12 8.47
C SER A 60 0.46 6.16 7.97
N ILE A 61 -0.20 5.46 8.90
CA ILE A 61 -1.34 4.59 8.59
C ILE A 61 -2.45 5.38 7.90
N ASP A 62 -2.72 6.62 8.32
CA ASP A 62 -3.68 7.50 7.65
C ASP A 62 -3.33 7.73 6.17
N ALA A 63 -2.07 8.00 5.85
CA ALA A 63 -1.63 8.18 4.46
C ALA A 63 -1.83 6.91 3.63
N ILE A 64 -1.48 5.74 4.20
CA ILE A 64 -1.68 4.44 3.57
C ILE A 64 -3.18 4.20 3.30
N LEU A 65 -4.04 4.44 4.28
CA LEU A 65 -5.50 4.25 4.15
C LEU A 65 -6.11 5.19 3.11
N GLN A 66 -5.65 6.44 3.03
CA GLN A 66 -6.12 7.39 2.02
C GLN A 66 -5.69 6.98 0.60
N ILE A 67 -4.45 6.51 0.42
CA ILE A 67 -3.98 6.00 -0.87
C ILE A 67 -4.77 4.73 -1.23
N PHE A 68 -4.96 3.82 -0.29
CA PHE A 68 -5.74 2.59 -0.48
C PHE A 68 -7.16 2.88 -0.98
N LYS A 69 -7.86 3.83 -0.35
CA LYS A 69 -9.21 4.23 -0.76
C LYS A 69 -9.24 4.80 -2.19
N ARG A 70 -8.22 5.58 -2.60
CA ARG A 70 -8.08 6.10 -3.98
C ARG A 70 -7.69 5.03 -5.01
N ASN A 71 -7.23 3.88 -4.55
CA ASN A 71 -6.78 2.80 -5.41
C ASN A 71 -7.88 1.81 -5.76
N ILE A 72 -9.05 1.94 -5.15
CA ILE A 72 -10.20 1.09 -5.41
C ILE A 72 -11.22 1.89 -6.19
N SER A 73 -11.65 1.36 -7.33
CA SER A 73 -12.71 1.98 -8.13
C SER A 73 -14.03 2.04 -7.35
N PRO A 74 -14.75 3.16 -7.39
CA PRO A 74 -16.12 3.25 -6.88
C PRO A 74 -17.01 2.16 -7.50
N GLY A 75 -17.94 1.59 -6.74
CA GLY A 75 -18.87 0.56 -7.23
C GLY A 75 -18.47 -0.89 -6.96
N LYS A 76 -17.24 -1.16 -6.50
CA LYS A 76 -16.89 -2.49 -5.96
C LYS A 76 -17.49 -2.66 -4.56
N SER A 77 -18.05 -3.83 -4.25
CA SER A 77 -18.65 -4.13 -2.94
C SER A 77 -17.69 -3.92 -1.76
N PHE A 78 -16.40 -4.17 -1.99
CA PHE A 78 -15.34 -3.91 -1.03
C PHE A 78 -15.15 -2.41 -0.76
N PHE A 79 -15.22 -1.54 -1.77
CA PHE A 79 -15.17 -0.08 -1.63
C PHE A 79 -16.28 0.43 -0.71
N GLU A 80 -17.51 -0.03 -0.93
CA GLU A 80 -18.67 0.34 -0.11
C GLU A 80 -18.48 -0.07 1.35
N SER A 81 -17.84 -1.21 1.60
CA SER A 81 -17.52 -1.65 2.97
C SER A 81 -16.57 -0.69 3.67
N LEU A 82 -15.59 -0.13 2.95
CA LEU A 82 -14.62 0.82 3.48
C LEU A 82 -15.26 2.19 3.70
N ALA A 83 -16.18 2.60 2.83
CA ALA A 83 -16.95 3.83 3.00
C ALA A 83 -17.83 3.80 4.26
N LYS A 84 -18.42 2.63 4.58
CA LYS A 84 -19.24 2.44 5.80
C LYS A 84 -18.43 2.50 7.10
N LYS A 85 -17.22 1.92 7.10
CA LYS A 85 -16.32 1.93 8.27
C LYS A 85 -14.88 1.85 7.82
N LEU A 86 -14.14 2.95 7.91
CA LEU A 86 -12.72 2.92 7.59
C LEU A 86 -11.97 1.99 8.57
N PRO A 87 -11.03 1.16 8.09
CA PRO A 87 -10.14 0.41 8.97
C PRO A 87 -9.28 1.38 9.82
N ALA A 88 -9.05 1.06 11.09
CA ALA A 88 -8.17 1.84 11.96
C ALA A 88 -6.72 1.37 11.89
N THR A 89 -6.50 0.13 11.45
CA THR A 89 -5.19 -0.52 11.39
C THR A 89 -5.02 -1.28 10.08
N MET A 90 -3.77 -1.57 9.70
CA MET A 90 -3.45 -2.42 8.55
C MET A 90 -4.04 -3.84 8.71
N ASN A 91 -4.04 -4.38 9.93
CA ASN A 91 -4.64 -5.70 10.23
C ASN A 91 -6.14 -5.72 10.01
N ASP A 92 -6.85 -4.66 10.40
CA ASP A 92 -8.29 -4.54 10.14
C ASP A 92 -8.58 -4.51 8.65
N LEU A 93 -7.70 -3.86 7.88
CA LEU A 93 -7.81 -3.79 6.43
C LEU A 93 -7.59 -5.16 5.78
N LEU A 94 -6.50 -5.85 6.13
CA LEU A 94 -6.16 -7.19 5.62
C LEU A 94 -7.26 -8.19 5.94
N ARG A 95 -7.73 -8.22 7.19
CA ARG A 95 -8.83 -9.12 7.62
C ARG A 95 -10.09 -8.90 6.78
N ARG A 96 -10.43 -7.65 6.48
CA ARG A 96 -11.61 -7.35 5.67
C ARG A 96 -11.40 -7.72 4.21
N ALA A 97 -10.23 -7.44 3.64
CA ALA A 97 -9.94 -7.79 2.26
C ALA A 97 -9.98 -9.32 2.05
N ASN A 98 -9.45 -10.11 2.99
CA ASN A 98 -9.54 -11.56 2.96
C ASN A 98 -10.99 -12.06 2.95
N LYS A 99 -11.87 -11.46 3.78
CA LYS A 99 -13.30 -11.80 3.78
C LYS A 99 -13.94 -11.60 2.41
N TYR A 100 -13.64 -10.50 1.72
CA TYR A 100 -14.21 -10.21 0.41
C TYR A 100 -13.55 -11.03 -0.71
N SER A 101 -12.26 -11.35 -0.59
CA SER A 101 -11.57 -12.23 -1.54
C SER A 101 -12.19 -13.63 -1.55
N MET A 102 -12.56 -14.18 -0.39
CA MET A 102 -13.24 -15.48 -0.33
C MET A 102 -14.60 -15.44 -1.02
N LEU A 103 -15.36 -14.36 -0.86
CA LEU A 103 -16.64 -14.17 -1.55
C LEU A 103 -16.47 -14.08 -3.08
N GLU A 104 -15.42 -13.41 -3.57
CA GLU A 104 -15.10 -13.37 -5.00
C GLU A 104 -14.73 -14.77 -5.55
N ASP A 105 -14.04 -15.59 -4.75
CA ASP A 105 -13.69 -16.97 -5.11
C ASP A 105 -14.94 -17.89 -5.15
N ASP A 106 -15.81 -17.81 -4.15
CA ASP A 106 -17.07 -18.59 -4.08
C ASP A 106 -18.03 -18.27 -5.25
N VAL A 107 -18.18 -16.98 -5.59
CA VAL A 107 -19.00 -16.56 -6.74
C VAL A 107 -18.44 -17.12 -8.05
N ARG A 108 -17.11 -17.13 -8.23
CA ARG A 108 -16.49 -17.71 -9.42
C ARG A 108 -16.66 -19.22 -9.49
N ALA A 109 -16.58 -19.92 -8.36
CA ALA A 109 -16.76 -21.38 -8.30
C ALA A 109 -18.21 -21.83 -8.58
N THR A 110 -19.21 -20.99 -8.31
CA THR A 110 -20.64 -21.29 -8.51
C THR A 110 -21.16 -20.91 -9.89
N THR A 111 -20.41 -20.13 -10.67
CA THR A 111 -20.78 -19.66 -12.02
C THR A 111 -20.17 -20.55 -13.12
N GLN A 112 -19.57 -21.69 -12.74
CA GLN A 112 -18.90 -22.65 -13.62
C GLN A 112 -19.70 -23.96 -13.70
#